data_AF-A0A5S3PI76-F1
#
_entry.id   AF-A0A5S3PI76-F1
#
_cell.length_a   1.000
_cell.length_b   1.000
_cell.length_c   1.000
_cell.angle_alpha   90.00
_cell.angle_beta   90.00
_cell.angle_gamma   90.00
#
_symmetry.space_group_name_H-M   'P 1'
#
loop_
_entity.id
_entity.type
_entity.pdbx_description
1 polymer ?
#
loop_
_entity_poly.entity_id
_entity_poly.type
_entity_poly.pdbx_seq_one_letter_code
_entity_poly.pdbx_strand_id
1 'polypeptide(L)'
;MTDFFAGIDPVTHAPDAPADTLAYRHYNPDEMIAGKRMADHLRFAVAWWHSFAWPGGDPFGGQTFHRPWFGDTMDHARMKADVAFEMFGILGQPYYCFHDADIRPEGDDFAENTRNLNEMVDYLEGKMAAGGPKLLWGTANLFSHRRYMAGAATNPDPEVFAFAAATVKTCMDATHRLGGENYVLWGGREGYETLLNTNLRRERDQAGRFLRMVVEYKHKIGFKGAILIEPKPQEPTKHQYDHDVATVYGFLKDFGLEHEVRVNIEQGHAILAGHSFEHELALAASLGIFGSIDMNRNDYQSGWDTDQFPNNVPEVALAYYEVLKAGGFTTGGTNFDARLRRQSLDPFDLIAAHVGAMDICARGFKAAAAMLEDGGLEQTRADRYSGWDDSRARKWLSEATLDGIAAEVERDHINPQPRSGRQEMLENHVSRFV
;
A
#
# COMPACT_ATOMS: atom_id res chain seq x y z
N MET A 1 23.00 -18.88 -6.88
CA MET A 1 23.39 -17.59 -6.30
C MET A 1 24.09 -16.83 -7.38
N THR A 2 23.76 -15.55 -7.51
CA THR A 2 24.39 -14.62 -8.45
C THR A 2 25.60 -13.98 -7.77
N ASP A 3 26.40 -13.22 -8.52
CA ASP A 3 27.52 -12.46 -7.95
C ASP A 3 27.11 -11.01 -7.54
N PHE A 4 25.82 -10.66 -7.65
CA PHE A 4 25.39 -9.26 -7.48
C PHE A 4 25.49 -8.77 -6.04
N PHE A 5 25.14 -9.60 -5.04
CA PHE A 5 25.29 -9.28 -3.62
C PHE A 5 26.46 -10.02 -2.96
N ALA A 6 27.49 -10.40 -3.75
CA ALA A 6 28.63 -11.15 -3.24
C ALA A 6 29.29 -10.43 -2.06
N GLY A 7 29.45 -11.15 -0.94
CA GLY A 7 30.03 -10.63 0.30
C GLY A 7 29.04 -9.95 1.25
N ILE A 8 27.73 -9.98 0.96
CA ILE A 8 26.68 -9.54 1.89
C ILE A 8 26.05 -10.77 2.55
N ASP A 9 26.28 -10.94 3.84
CA ASP A 9 25.68 -12.01 4.63
C ASP A 9 24.19 -11.73 4.93
N PRO A 10 23.38 -12.77 5.19
CA PRO A 10 22.02 -12.59 5.68
C PRO A 10 21.96 -11.70 6.93
N VAL A 11 21.04 -10.75 6.93
CA VAL A 11 20.90 -9.75 7.98
C VAL A 11 20.14 -10.37 9.16
N THR A 12 20.70 -10.23 10.37
CA THR A 12 20.11 -10.75 11.60
C THR A 12 19.75 -9.65 12.59
N HIS A 13 18.86 -9.96 13.54
CA HIS A 13 18.61 -9.09 14.69
C HIS A 13 19.84 -9.07 15.60
N ALA A 14 20.49 -7.91 15.70
CA ALA A 14 21.65 -7.67 16.55
C ALA A 14 21.58 -6.24 17.10
N PRO A 15 20.83 -6.01 18.21
CA PRO A 15 20.57 -4.67 18.74
C PRO A 15 21.86 -3.93 19.11
N ASP A 16 22.88 -4.66 19.59
CA ASP A 16 24.14 -4.10 20.08
C ASP A 16 25.28 -4.11 19.05
N ALA A 17 25.01 -4.45 17.78
CA ALA A 17 26.05 -4.46 16.75
C ALA A 17 26.73 -3.07 16.58
N PRO A 18 27.99 -2.99 16.11
CA PRO A 18 28.61 -1.71 15.76
C PRO A 18 27.81 -0.91 14.72
N ALA A 19 27.85 0.41 14.75
CA ALA A 19 27.00 1.27 13.90
C ALA A 19 27.19 1.08 12.38
N ASP A 20 28.36 0.61 11.96
CA ASP A 20 28.73 0.27 10.58
C ASP A 20 28.33 -1.16 10.17
N THR A 21 27.82 -1.96 11.11
CA THR A 21 27.36 -3.33 10.84
C THR A 21 25.91 -3.33 10.35
N LEU A 22 25.70 -3.97 9.20
CA LEU A 22 24.37 -4.20 8.63
C LEU A 22 23.61 -5.23 9.47
N ALA A 23 22.70 -4.75 10.32
CA ALA A 23 21.91 -5.57 11.23
C ALA A 23 20.59 -4.88 11.58
N TYR A 24 19.56 -5.68 11.89
CA TYR A 24 18.33 -5.15 12.47
C TYR A 24 18.52 -4.85 13.95
N ARG A 25 18.13 -3.66 14.42
CA ARG A 25 18.24 -3.26 15.84
C ARG A 25 16.94 -3.44 16.58
N HIS A 26 15.85 -3.14 15.90
CA HIS A 26 14.49 -3.23 16.38
C HIS A 26 13.71 -4.37 15.75
N TYR A 27 13.95 -4.69 14.47
CA TYR A 27 13.25 -5.80 13.81
C TYR A 27 13.80 -7.15 14.27
N ASN A 28 13.04 -7.82 15.13
CA ASN A 28 13.24 -9.21 15.48
C ASN A 28 12.01 -10.00 15.00
N PRO A 29 12.13 -10.83 13.94
CA PRO A 29 10.98 -11.51 13.35
C PRO A 29 10.24 -12.42 14.34
N ASP A 30 10.93 -12.97 15.34
CA ASP A 30 10.39 -13.91 16.33
C ASP A 30 9.92 -13.27 17.63
N GLU A 31 10.12 -11.96 17.80
CA GLU A 31 9.63 -11.25 18.97
C GLU A 31 8.10 -11.29 19.04
N MET A 32 7.58 -11.70 20.19
CA MET A 32 6.15 -11.79 20.44
C MET A 32 5.62 -10.47 20.99
N ILE A 33 4.74 -9.81 20.23
CA ILE A 33 4.08 -8.56 20.63
C ILE A 33 2.57 -8.79 20.52
N ALA A 34 1.81 -8.44 21.56
CA ALA A 34 0.34 -8.66 21.60
C ALA A 34 -0.08 -10.08 21.15
N GLY A 35 0.70 -11.11 21.52
CA GLY A 35 0.39 -12.52 21.25
C GLY A 35 0.72 -13.02 19.83
N LYS A 36 1.39 -12.23 18.98
CA LYS A 36 1.77 -12.61 17.60
C LYS A 36 3.21 -12.19 17.30
N ARG A 37 3.90 -12.96 16.45
CA ARG A 37 5.29 -12.66 16.03
C ARG A 37 5.32 -11.34 15.26
N MET A 38 6.39 -10.57 15.44
CA MET A 38 6.56 -9.30 14.72
C MET A 38 6.52 -9.48 13.20
N ALA A 39 7.11 -10.56 12.67
CA ALA A 39 7.04 -10.88 11.25
C ALA A 39 5.60 -11.08 10.76
N ASP A 40 4.74 -11.69 11.58
CA ASP A 40 3.34 -11.94 11.24
C ASP A 40 2.48 -10.69 11.40
N HIS A 41 2.88 -9.74 12.27
CA HIS A 41 2.25 -8.43 12.38
C HIS A 41 2.57 -7.53 11.19
N LEU A 42 3.86 -7.40 10.85
CA LEU A 42 4.34 -6.44 9.85
C LEU A 42 4.20 -6.97 8.42
N ARG A 43 4.40 -8.28 8.23
CA ARG A 43 4.22 -8.96 6.93
C ARG A 43 4.90 -8.20 5.80
N PHE A 44 6.17 -7.88 6.02
CA PHE A 44 6.93 -7.04 5.11
C PHE A 44 7.00 -7.67 3.70
N ALA A 45 6.82 -6.84 2.68
CA ALA A 45 6.99 -7.19 1.28
C ALA A 45 7.98 -6.26 0.58
N VAL A 46 8.70 -6.79 -0.40
CA VAL A 46 9.55 -5.98 -1.31
C VAL A 46 8.81 -5.73 -2.61
N ALA A 47 8.77 -4.46 -3.03
CA ALA A 47 8.28 -4.02 -4.33
C ALA A 47 9.29 -4.38 -5.44
N TRP A 48 8.86 -5.20 -6.40
CA TRP A 48 9.72 -5.62 -7.50
C TRP A 48 10.12 -4.47 -8.42
N TRP A 49 9.17 -3.58 -8.74
CA TRP A 49 9.39 -2.48 -9.68
C TRP A 49 10.52 -1.57 -9.23
N HIS A 50 10.49 -1.12 -7.98
CA HIS A 50 11.52 -0.21 -7.47
C HIS A 50 12.86 -0.88 -7.18
N SER A 51 12.86 -2.12 -6.72
CA SER A 51 14.09 -2.81 -6.35
C SER A 51 14.85 -3.34 -7.57
N PHE A 52 14.13 -3.78 -8.61
CA PHE A 52 14.74 -4.54 -9.71
C PHE A 52 14.37 -4.07 -11.11
N ALA A 53 13.30 -3.31 -11.31
CA ALA A 53 12.87 -2.89 -12.66
C ALA A 53 13.18 -1.42 -12.98
N TRP A 54 13.18 -0.53 -11.99
CA TRP A 54 13.44 0.90 -12.19
C TRP A 54 14.94 1.15 -12.42
N PRO A 55 15.33 1.73 -13.58
CA PRO A 55 16.74 1.87 -13.97
C PRO A 55 17.41 3.13 -13.38
N GLY A 56 16.77 3.81 -12.43
CA GLY A 56 17.29 5.03 -11.82
C GLY A 56 17.17 6.28 -12.72
N GLY A 57 16.20 6.30 -13.64
CA GLY A 57 15.89 7.47 -14.49
C GLY A 57 14.86 8.39 -13.86
N ASP A 58 14.84 9.65 -14.30
CA ASP A 58 13.88 10.69 -13.92
C ASP A 58 13.51 11.56 -15.16
N PRO A 59 12.57 12.52 -15.06
CA PRO A 59 12.18 13.35 -16.22
C PRO A 59 13.31 14.17 -16.86
N PHE A 60 14.46 14.30 -16.20
CA PHE A 60 15.59 15.15 -16.60
C PHE A 60 16.88 14.36 -16.89
N GLY A 61 16.87 13.03 -16.70
CA GLY A 61 18.04 12.19 -16.90
C GLY A 61 17.72 10.71 -17.08
N GLY A 62 18.48 10.06 -17.97
CA GLY A 62 18.34 8.63 -18.24
C GLY A 62 18.85 7.72 -17.11
N GLN A 63 18.92 6.44 -17.46
CA GLN A 63 19.38 5.32 -16.61
C GLN A 63 20.70 5.63 -15.89
N THR A 64 20.74 5.28 -14.60
CA THR A 64 21.93 5.38 -13.75
C THR A 64 22.38 4.04 -13.19
N PHE A 65 21.45 3.11 -13.01
CA PHE A 65 21.76 1.78 -12.53
C PHE A 65 22.21 0.90 -13.70
N HIS A 66 23.41 0.35 -13.62
CA HIS A 66 23.92 -0.62 -14.59
C HIS A 66 23.86 -2.02 -13.97
N ARG A 67 22.70 -2.67 -14.09
CA ARG A 67 22.44 -4.01 -13.55
C ARG A 67 22.48 -5.05 -14.67
N PRO A 68 23.03 -6.25 -14.42
CA PRO A 68 23.20 -7.26 -15.47
C PRO A 68 21.87 -7.83 -16.01
N TRP A 69 20.77 -7.63 -15.28
CA TRP A 69 19.43 -8.05 -15.71
C TRP A 69 18.62 -6.95 -16.41
N PHE A 70 19.20 -5.77 -16.66
CA PHE A 70 18.52 -4.77 -17.48
C PHE A 70 18.63 -5.15 -18.95
N GLY A 71 17.49 -5.59 -19.50
CA GLY A 71 17.30 -6.01 -20.87
C GLY A 71 15.87 -6.50 -21.07
N ASP A 72 15.56 -6.93 -22.29
CA ASP A 72 14.21 -7.25 -22.77
C ASP A 72 14.06 -8.72 -23.18
N THR A 73 14.95 -9.59 -22.70
CA THR A 73 14.88 -11.04 -22.97
C THR A 73 14.40 -11.82 -21.76
N MET A 74 13.92 -13.03 -22.00
CA MET A 74 13.55 -13.96 -20.92
C MET A 74 14.74 -14.31 -20.01
N ASP A 75 15.97 -14.33 -20.52
CA ASP A 75 17.15 -14.59 -19.69
C ASP A 75 17.43 -13.43 -18.73
N HIS A 76 17.24 -12.18 -19.17
CA HIS A 76 17.30 -11.02 -18.27
C HIS A 76 16.21 -11.11 -17.19
N ALA A 77 14.99 -11.52 -17.55
CA ALA A 77 13.90 -11.69 -16.60
C ALA A 77 14.18 -12.79 -15.55
N ARG A 78 14.73 -13.94 -15.95
CA ARG A 78 15.14 -15.01 -15.04
C ARG A 78 16.29 -14.57 -14.13
N MET A 79 17.29 -13.86 -14.67
CA MET A 79 18.39 -13.31 -13.87
C MET A 79 17.88 -12.30 -12.83
N LYS A 80 16.95 -11.42 -13.22
CA LYS A 80 16.28 -10.49 -12.29
C LYS A 80 15.60 -11.25 -11.15
N ALA A 81 14.90 -12.34 -11.46
CA ALA A 81 14.29 -13.19 -10.44
C ALA A 81 15.32 -13.91 -9.55
N ASP A 82 16.46 -14.34 -10.10
CA ASP A 82 17.54 -14.93 -9.31
C ASP A 82 18.10 -13.96 -8.29
N VAL A 83 18.38 -12.71 -8.72
CA VAL A 83 18.87 -11.64 -7.86
C VAL A 83 17.81 -11.24 -6.82
N ALA A 84 16.54 -11.15 -7.23
CA ALA A 84 15.45 -10.82 -6.30
C ALA A 84 15.33 -11.83 -5.17
N PHE A 85 15.32 -13.13 -5.47
CA PHE A 85 15.23 -14.18 -4.45
C PHE A 85 16.48 -14.30 -3.58
N GLU A 86 17.65 -13.93 -4.09
CA GLU A 86 18.86 -13.78 -3.28
C GLU A 86 18.72 -12.64 -2.26
N MET A 87 18.26 -11.47 -2.69
CA MET A 87 17.96 -10.33 -1.81
C MET A 87 16.91 -10.69 -0.75
N PHE A 88 15.85 -11.40 -1.12
CA PHE A 88 14.82 -11.82 -0.16
C PHE A 88 15.40 -12.73 0.92
N GLY A 89 16.32 -13.62 0.54
CA GLY A 89 17.06 -14.46 1.49
C GLY A 89 17.99 -13.66 2.41
N ILE A 90 18.69 -12.65 1.86
CA ILE A 90 19.57 -11.76 2.65
C ILE A 90 18.76 -10.98 3.69
N LEU A 91 17.58 -10.46 3.32
CA LEU A 91 16.70 -9.70 4.21
C LEU A 91 15.87 -10.59 5.17
N GLY A 92 15.72 -11.88 4.86
CA GLY A 92 14.75 -12.73 5.55
C GLY A 92 13.29 -12.30 5.32
N GLN A 93 13.01 -11.71 4.15
CA GLN A 93 11.71 -11.13 3.85
C GLN A 93 10.64 -12.21 3.64
N PRO A 94 9.42 -12.11 4.23
CA PRO A 94 8.38 -13.11 4.06
C PRO A 94 7.55 -12.97 2.78
N TYR A 95 7.47 -11.77 2.20
CA TYR A 95 6.66 -11.51 1.01
C TYR A 95 7.35 -10.67 -0.08
N TYR A 96 6.79 -10.67 -1.28
CA TYR A 96 7.08 -9.73 -2.37
C TYR A 96 5.81 -9.33 -3.13
N CYS A 97 5.91 -8.28 -3.94
CA CYS A 97 4.84 -7.76 -4.80
C CYS A 97 5.36 -7.51 -6.22
N PHE A 98 4.53 -7.65 -7.26
CA PHE A 98 4.95 -7.35 -8.64
C PHE A 98 3.82 -6.84 -9.56
N HIS A 99 4.15 -6.01 -10.54
CA HIS A 99 3.37 -5.89 -11.78
C HIS A 99 3.84 -6.92 -12.79
N ASP A 100 2.95 -7.39 -13.67
CA ASP A 100 3.30 -8.31 -14.75
C ASP A 100 4.51 -7.83 -15.56
N ALA A 101 4.50 -6.57 -16.01
CA ALA A 101 5.58 -5.97 -16.80
C ALA A 101 6.93 -5.89 -16.06
N ASP A 102 6.92 -5.99 -14.72
CA ASP A 102 8.16 -5.95 -13.93
C ASP A 102 8.88 -7.29 -13.95
N ILE A 103 8.19 -8.40 -14.22
CA ILE A 103 8.75 -9.75 -14.13
C ILE A 103 9.01 -10.38 -15.49
N ARG A 104 8.39 -9.89 -16.57
CA ARG A 104 8.51 -10.47 -17.93
C ARG A 104 8.85 -9.39 -18.98
N PRO A 105 9.48 -9.74 -20.11
CA PRO A 105 9.72 -8.81 -21.22
C PRO A 105 8.45 -8.50 -22.03
N GLU A 106 8.37 -7.30 -22.63
CA GLU A 106 7.29 -6.92 -23.57
C GLU A 106 7.42 -7.71 -24.87
N GLY A 107 6.31 -8.32 -25.27
CA GLY A 107 6.13 -8.98 -26.56
C GLY A 107 5.36 -8.10 -27.54
N ASP A 108 5.19 -8.61 -28.76
CA ASP A 108 4.57 -7.86 -29.86
C ASP A 108 3.04 -7.74 -29.71
N ASP A 109 2.41 -8.68 -28.99
CA ASP A 109 0.97 -8.75 -28.80
C ASP A 109 0.55 -9.33 -27.45
N PHE A 110 -0.76 -9.39 -27.22
CA PHE A 110 -1.34 -9.95 -25.99
C PHE A 110 -0.96 -11.42 -25.77
N ALA A 111 -0.91 -12.22 -26.84
CA ALA A 111 -0.63 -13.64 -26.74
C ALA A 111 0.83 -13.87 -26.33
N GLU A 112 1.76 -13.08 -26.85
CA GLU A 112 3.17 -13.13 -26.47
C GLU A 112 3.40 -12.62 -25.05
N ASN A 113 2.81 -11.48 -24.67
CA ASN A 113 2.85 -11.00 -23.29
C ASN A 113 2.35 -12.07 -22.29
N THR A 114 1.27 -12.77 -22.65
CA THR A 114 0.71 -13.84 -21.83
C THR A 114 1.63 -15.07 -21.77
N ARG A 115 2.27 -15.47 -22.87
CA ARG A 115 3.26 -16.56 -22.87
C ARG A 115 4.46 -16.23 -21.98
N ASN A 116 5.02 -15.03 -22.13
CA ASN A 116 6.18 -14.56 -21.35
C ASN A 116 5.84 -14.48 -19.85
N LEU A 117 4.65 -13.98 -19.51
CA LEU A 117 4.17 -13.95 -18.13
C LEU A 117 4.06 -15.36 -17.54
N ASN A 118 3.43 -16.30 -18.25
CA ASN A 118 3.26 -17.67 -17.76
C ASN A 118 4.60 -18.38 -17.54
N GLU A 119 5.57 -18.17 -18.43
CA GLU A 119 6.91 -18.74 -18.28
C GLU A 119 7.64 -18.19 -17.04
N MET A 120 7.51 -16.89 -16.76
CA MET A 120 8.04 -16.32 -15.53
C MET A 120 7.28 -16.78 -14.29
N VAL A 121 5.97 -16.96 -14.37
CA VAL A 121 5.17 -17.53 -13.28
C VAL A 121 5.62 -18.95 -12.96
N ASP A 122 5.89 -19.80 -13.96
CA ASP A 122 6.48 -21.14 -13.75
C ASP A 122 7.82 -21.04 -12.99
N TYR A 123 8.66 -20.08 -13.39
CA TYR A 123 9.97 -19.87 -12.78
C TYR A 123 9.85 -19.43 -11.31
N LEU A 124 8.99 -18.45 -11.04
CA LEU A 124 8.75 -17.92 -9.69
C LEU A 124 8.11 -18.97 -8.78
N GLU A 125 7.16 -19.76 -9.28
CA GLU A 125 6.55 -20.87 -8.53
C GLU A 125 7.61 -21.87 -8.06
N GLY A 126 8.57 -22.22 -8.92
CA GLY A 126 9.71 -23.06 -8.55
C GLY A 126 10.61 -22.44 -7.48
N LYS A 127 10.86 -21.12 -7.56
CA LYS A 127 11.65 -20.38 -6.56
C LYS A 127 10.95 -20.31 -5.19
N MET A 128 9.64 -20.08 -5.18
CA MET A 128 8.81 -20.09 -3.96
C MET A 128 8.81 -21.49 -3.33
N ALA A 129 8.63 -22.54 -4.14
CA ALA A 129 8.67 -23.93 -3.67
C ALA A 129 10.04 -24.34 -3.09
N ALA A 130 11.13 -23.71 -3.55
CA ALA A 130 12.48 -23.91 -3.02
C ALA A 130 12.76 -23.17 -1.69
N GLY A 131 11.72 -22.59 -1.05
CA GLY A 131 11.84 -21.89 0.23
C GLY A 131 11.91 -20.36 0.13
N GLY A 132 11.61 -19.79 -1.04
CA GLY A 132 11.49 -18.35 -1.21
C GLY A 132 10.26 -17.74 -0.53
N PRO A 133 10.14 -16.40 -0.52
CA PRO A 133 8.99 -15.72 0.07
C PRO A 133 7.68 -16.00 -0.66
N LYS A 134 6.57 -15.66 -0.01
CA LYS A 134 5.22 -15.73 -0.59
C LYS A 134 4.91 -14.48 -1.42
N LEU A 135 3.90 -14.57 -2.28
CA LEU A 135 3.37 -13.41 -2.98
C LEU A 135 2.35 -12.70 -2.08
N LEU A 136 2.59 -11.43 -1.71
CA LEU A 136 1.57 -10.65 -0.99
C LEU A 136 0.46 -10.24 -1.96
N TRP A 137 0.85 -9.72 -3.12
CA TRP A 137 -0.06 -9.43 -4.22
C TRP A 137 0.66 -9.28 -5.56
N GLY A 138 -0.07 -9.58 -6.63
CA GLY A 138 0.29 -9.17 -7.98
C GLY A 138 -0.68 -8.11 -8.50
N THR A 139 -0.29 -7.44 -9.57
CA THR A 139 -1.08 -6.39 -10.23
C THR A 139 -0.74 -6.32 -11.73
N ALA A 140 -1.50 -5.54 -12.49
CA ALA A 140 -1.25 -5.29 -13.90
C ALA A 140 -0.66 -3.88 -14.10
N ASN A 141 0.46 -3.77 -14.82
CA ASN A 141 0.95 -2.46 -15.26
C ASN A 141 0.11 -1.98 -16.45
N LEU A 142 -0.90 -1.17 -16.15
CA LEU A 142 -1.80 -0.57 -17.15
C LEU A 142 -1.51 0.92 -17.37
N PHE A 143 -0.25 1.34 -17.20
CA PHE A 143 0.10 2.77 -17.21
C PHE A 143 1.41 3.12 -17.91
N SER A 144 2.35 2.18 -18.05
CA SER A 144 3.64 2.45 -18.71
C SER A 144 3.56 2.38 -20.24
N HIS A 145 2.89 1.38 -20.80
CA HIS A 145 2.81 1.24 -22.27
C HIS A 145 1.98 2.38 -22.88
N ARG A 146 2.45 2.94 -23.99
CA ARG A 146 1.82 4.09 -24.69
C ARG A 146 0.33 3.91 -25.05
N ARG A 147 -0.14 2.66 -25.13
CA ARG A 147 -1.55 2.32 -25.39
C ARG A 147 -2.48 2.86 -24.29
N TYR A 148 -1.97 3.01 -23.07
CA TYR A 148 -2.72 3.48 -21.91
C TYR A 148 -2.62 5.00 -21.67
N MET A 149 -2.06 5.77 -22.61
CA MET A 149 -1.82 7.22 -22.42
C MET A 149 -3.11 8.01 -22.12
N ALA A 150 -4.28 7.48 -22.47
CA ALA A 150 -5.59 8.08 -22.22
C ALA A 150 -6.48 7.24 -21.26
N GLY A 151 -5.86 6.42 -20.39
CA GLY A 151 -6.55 5.54 -19.45
C GLY A 151 -6.50 4.06 -19.85
N ALA A 152 -7.02 3.19 -18.99
CA ALA A 152 -7.16 1.77 -19.25
C ALA A 152 -8.63 1.36 -19.15
N ALA A 153 -9.16 1.20 -17.94
CA ALA A 153 -10.58 1.02 -17.69
C ALA A 153 -11.37 2.30 -18.02
N THR A 154 -10.76 3.47 -17.93
CA THR A 154 -11.40 4.75 -18.27
C THR A 154 -11.08 5.23 -19.69
N ASN A 155 -10.46 4.38 -20.53
CA ASN A 155 -10.05 4.82 -21.85
C ASN A 155 -11.29 5.15 -22.73
N PRO A 156 -11.25 6.26 -23.52
CA PRO A 156 -12.29 6.56 -24.50
C PRO A 156 -12.35 5.54 -25.66
N ASP A 157 -11.27 4.81 -25.91
CA ASP A 157 -11.20 3.73 -26.90
C ASP A 157 -11.59 2.37 -26.27
N PRO A 158 -12.69 1.73 -26.73
CA PRO A 158 -13.13 0.44 -26.20
C PRO A 158 -12.15 -0.72 -26.44
N GLU A 159 -11.25 -0.64 -27.43
CA GLU A 159 -10.25 -1.69 -27.66
C GLU A 159 -9.16 -1.65 -26.58
N VAL A 160 -8.79 -0.46 -26.09
CA VAL A 160 -7.86 -0.33 -24.96
C VAL A 160 -8.48 -0.86 -23.68
N PHE A 161 -9.77 -0.58 -23.42
CA PHE A 161 -10.52 -1.19 -22.32
C PHE A 161 -10.49 -2.72 -22.40
N ALA A 162 -10.75 -3.29 -23.58
CA ALA A 162 -10.76 -4.73 -23.78
C ALA A 162 -9.37 -5.36 -23.53
N PHE A 163 -8.31 -4.71 -24.00
CA PHE A 163 -6.93 -5.15 -23.75
C PHE A 163 -6.58 -5.09 -22.26
N ALA A 164 -6.93 -3.99 -21.57
CA ALA A 164 -6.72 -3.85 -20.13
C ALA A 164 -7.45 -4.94 -19.33
N ALA A 165 -8.71 -5.24 -19.68
CA ALA A 165 -9.48 -6.31 -19.03
C ALA A 165 -8.84 -7.69 -19.25
N ALA A 166 -8.35 -7.95 -20.46
CA ALA A 166 -7.64 -9.20 -20.78
C ALA A 166 -6.33 -9.32 -19.99
N THR A 167 -5.57 -8.23 -19.84
CA THR A 167 -4.35 -8.20 -19.02
C THR A 167 -4.65 -8.43 -17.54
N VAL A 168 -5.65 -7.75 -16.97
CA VAL A 168 -6.03 -7.97 -15.56
C VAL A 168 -6.44 -9.42 -15.32
N LYS A 169 -7.18 -10.04 -16.25
CA LYS A 169 -7.52 -11.44 -16.17
C LYS A 169 -6.28 -12.34 -16.07
N THR A 170 -5.28 -12.16 -16.94
CA THR A 170 -4.06 -12.99 -16.92
C THR A 170 -3.19 -12.71 -15.69
N CYS A 171 -3.11 -11.46 -15.23
CA CYS A 171 -2.43 -11.11 -13.98
C CYS A 171 -3.14 -11.72 -12.76
N MET A 172 -4.47 -11.72 -12.71
CA MET A 172 -5.23 -12.40 -11.66
C MET A 172 -4.99 -13.91 -11.65
N ASP A 173 -4.91 -14.55 -12.82
CA ASP A 173 -4.57 -15.98 -12.91
C ASP A 173 -3.15 -16.26 -12.38
N ALA A 174 -2.17 -15.43 -12.77
CA ALA A 174 -0.79 -15.52 -12.28
C ALA A 174 -0.72 -15.36 -10.75
N THR A 175 -1.37 -14.32 -10.22
CA THR A 175 -1.45 -14.06 -8.78
C THR A 175 -2.12 -15.21 -8.04
N HIS A 176 -3.24 -15.73 -8.56
CA HIS A 176 -3.94 -16.85 -7.95
C HIS A 176 -3.07 -18.13 -7.96
N ARG A 177 -2.39 -18.42 -9.07
CA ARG A 177 -1.50 -19.57 -9.19
C ARG A 177 -0.33 -19.52 -8.20
N LEU A 178 0.28 -18.34 -8.04
CA LEU A 178 1.37 -18.12 -7.08
C LEU A 178 0.87 -18.01 -5.62
N GLY A 179 -0.43 -18.18 -5.37
CA GLY A 179 -1.00 -18.11 -4.03
C GLY A 179 -0.99 -16.70 -3.42
N GLY A 180 -1.08 -15.67 -4.26
CA GLY A 180 -1.13 -14.28 -3.84
C GLY A 180 -2.27 -14.02 -2.85
N GLU A 181 -1.98 -13.29 -1.77
CA GLU A 181 -2.98 -13.02 -0.72
C GLU A 181 -3.90 -11.84 -1.05
N ASN A 182 -3.53 -11.01 -2.03
CA ASN A 182 -4.34 -9.91 -2.54
C ASN A 182 -4.08 -9.68 -4.04
N TYR A 183 -4.93 -8.86 -4.67
CA TYR A 183 -4.72 -8.35 -6.02
C TYR A 183 -4.99 -6.84 -6.02
N VAL A 184 -4.02 -6.04 -6.47
CA VAL A 184 -4.07 -4.58 -6.42
C VAL A 184 -4.51 -4.00 -7.77
N LEU A 185 -5.21 -2.87 -7.71
CA LEU A 185 -5.48 -1.98 -8.82
C LEU A 185 -5.07 -0.57 -8.43
N TRP A 186 -3.93 -0.13 -8.97
CA TRP A 186 -3.53 1.27 -8.92
C TRP A 186 -3.84 1.93 -10.26
N GLY A 187 -4.69 2.96 -10.20
CA GLY A 187 -5.25 3.64 -11.37
C GLY A 187 -4.31 4.67 -12.01
N GLY A 188 -3.04 4.35 -12.27
CA GLY A 188 -2.04 5.34 -12.70
C GLY A 188 -2.41 6.16 -13.96
N ARG A 189 -3.30 5.67 -14.83
CA ARG A 189 -3.88 6.44 -15.95
C ARG A 189 -5.39 6.63 -15.85
N GLU A 190 -6.01 6.13 -14.79
CA GLU A 190 -7.46 6.18 -14.55
C GLU A 190 -7.82 7.54 -13.95
N GLY A 191 -7.84 8.53 -14.81
CA GLY A 191 -8.00 9.94 -14.48
C GLY A 191 -7.99 10.77 -15.75
N TYR A 192 -7.73 12.07 -15.63
CA TYR A 192 -7.67 12.95 -16.79
C TYR A 192 -6.49 13.92 -16.75
N GLU A 193 -6.09 14.41 -17.93
CA GLU A 193 -5.19 15.55 -18.07
C GLU A 193 -5.96 16.87 -18.27
N THR A 194 -7.10 16.84 -18.98
CA THR A 194 -7.95 18.02 -19.19
C THR A 194 -9.44 17.66 -19.15
N LEU A 195 -10.25 18.49 -18.48
CA LEU A 195 -11.70 18.29 -18.45
C LEU A 195 -12.36 18.57 -19.81
N LEU A 196 -11.70 19.28 -20.72
CA LEU A 196 -12.28 19.70 -22.00
C LEU A 196 -12.62 18.52 -22.93
N ASN A 197 -11.93 17.38 -22.78
CA ASN A 197 -12.16 16.17 -23.56
C ASN A 197 -12.57 14.96 -22.71
N THR A 198 -12.88 15.18 -21.43
CA THR A 198 -13.16 14.10 -20.47
C THR A 198 -14.64 14.06 -20.14
N ASN A 199 -15.26 12.88 -20.28
CA ASN A 199 -16.62 12.64 -19.79
C ASN A 199 -16.55 11.87 -18.47
N LEU A 200 -16.46 12.62 -17.37
CA LEU A 200 -16.31 12.07 -16.01
C LEU A 200 -17.34 10.99 -15.68
N ARG A 201 -18.60 11.19 -16.07
CA ARG A 201 -19.67 10.22 -15.81
C ARG A 201 -19.41 8.92 -16.58
N ARG A 202 -19.06 9.01 -17.86
CA ARG A 202 -18.81 7.85 -18.71
C ARG A 202 -17.62 7.05 -18.20
N GLU A 203 -16.52 7.71 -17.88
CA GLU A 203 -15.31 7.08 -17.37
C GLU A 203 -15.54 6.43 -16.01
N ARG A 204 -16.28 7.09 -15.11
CA ARG A 204 -16.71 6.51 -13.83
C ARG A 204 -17.56 5.25 -14.03
N ASP A 205 -18.53 5.27 -14.94
CA ASP A 205 -19.37 4.12 -15.25
C ASP A 205 -18.56 2.94 -15.82
N GLN A 206 -17.54 3.23 -16.64
CA GLN A 206 -16.62 2.23 -17.19
C GLN A 206 -15.74 1.62 -16.11
N ALA A 207 -15.09 2.44 -15.26
CA ALA A 207 -14.30 1.98 -14.13
C ALA A 207 -15.14 1.11 -13.17
N GLY A 208 -16.35 1.55 -12.82
CA GLY A 208 -17.27 0.79 -11.97
C GLY A 208 -17.72 -0.53 -12.60
N ARG A 209 -17.89 -0.60 -13.92
CA ARG A 209 -18.12 -1.88 -14.61
C ARG A 209 -16.88 -2.77 -14.60
N PHE A 210 -15.71 -2.20 -14.85
CA PHE A 210 -14.43 -2.91 -14.88
C PHE A 210 -14.13 -3.58 -13.53
N LEU A 211 -14.23 -2.82 -12.44
CA LEU A 211 -14.00 -3.36 -11.09
C LEU A 211 -15.01 -4.46 -10.72
N ARG A 212 -16.28 -4.33 -11.14
CA ARG A 212 -17.25 -5.44 -11.01
C ARG A 212 -16.81 -6.68 -11.78
N MET A 213 -16.26 -6.55 -13.00
CA MET A 213 -15.73 -7.71 -13.74
C MET A 213 -14.58 -8.37 -12.98
N VAL A 214 -13.70 -7.59 -12.35
CA VAL A 214 -12.59 -8.09 -11.52
C VAL A 214 -13.11 -8.89 -10.32
N VAL A 215 -14.09 -8.35 -9.59
CA VAL A 215 -14.73 -9.04 -8.46
C VAL A 215 -15.50 -10.29 -8.91
N GLU A 216 -16.28 -10.20 -9.99
CA GLU A 216 -16.97 -11.34 -10.62
C GLU A 216 -15.95 -12.44 -10.97
N TYR A 217 -14.80 -12.08 -11.54
CA TYR A 217 -13.75 -13.02 -11.92
C TYR A 217 -13.05 -13.65 -10.71
N LYS A 218 -12.73 -12.85 -9.68
CA LYS A 218 -12.22 -13.35 -8.38
C LYS A 218 -13.09 -14.48 -7.86
N HIS A 219 -14.41 -14.28 -7.80
CA HIS A 219 -15.35 -15.31 -7.34
C HIS A 219 -15.40 -16.51 -8.28
N LYS A 220 -15.42 -16.27 -9.60
CA LYS A 220 -15.44 -17.32 -10.61
C LYS A 220 -14.26 -18.29 -10.50
N ILE A 221 -13.04 -17.77 -10.28
CA ILE A 221 -11.83 -18.61 -10.17
C ILE A 221 -11.58 -19.11 -8.74
N GLY A 222 -12.37 -18.65 -7.77
CA GLY A 222 -12.22 -19.03 -6.36
C GLY A 222 -11.09 -18.32 -5.63
N PHE A 223 -10.59 -17.19 -6.16
CA PHE A 223 -9.54 -16.41 -5.51
C PHE A 223 -10.02 -15.87 -4.15
N LYS A 224 -9.32 -16.23 -3.08
CA LYS A 224 -9.71 -15.89 -1.69
C LYS A 224 -9.11 -14.58 -1.20
N GLY A 225 -8.08 -14.08 -1.87
CA GLY A 225 -7.41 -12.83 -1.50
C GLY A 225 -8.28 -11.60 -1.66
N ALA A 226 -7.90 -10.50 -1.00
CA ALA A 226 -8.61 -9.23 -1.12
C ALA A 226 -8.39 -8.61 -2.52
N ILE A 227 -9.38 -7.86 -3.01
CA ILE A 227 -9.18 -6.90 -4.12
C ILE A 227 -8.91 -5.55 -3.49
N LEU A 228 -7.82 -4.90 -3.88
CA LEU A 228 -7.36 -3.65 -3.29
C LEU A 228 -7.36 -2.54 -4.35
N ILE A 229 -7.97 -1.40 -4.05
CA ILE A 229 -7.72 -0.16 -4.79
C ILE A 229 -6.65 0.62 -4.05
N GLU A 230 -5.71 1.18 -4.79
CA GLU A 230 -4.66 2.03 -4.25
C GLU A 230 -4.94 3.50 -4.56
N PRO A 231 -5.37 4.31 -3.56
CA PRO A 231 -5.69 5.70 -3.79
C PRO A 231 -4.45 6.53 -4.11
N LYS A 232 -4.58 7.48 -5.04
CA LYS A 232 -3.60 8.53 -5.34
C LYS A 232 -4.33 9.72 -5.96
N PRO A 233 -3.98 10.97 -5.62
CA PRO A 233 -4.72 12.14 -6.07
C PRO A 233 -4.45 12.55 -7.53
N GLN A 234 -3.24 12.30 -8.01
CA GLN A 234 -2.68 12.76 -9.29
C GLN A 234 -1.32 12.07 -9.54
N GLU A 235 -0.65 12.45 -10.63
CA GLU A 235 0.66 11.94 -11.07
C GLU A 235 0.64 10.45 -11.47
N PRO A 236 0.68 10.15 -12.78
CA PRO A 236 0.95 11.06 -13.90
C PRO A 236 -0.26 11.85 -14.42
N THR A 237 -1.48 11.56 -13.97
CA THR A 237 -2.68 12.32 -14.38
C THR A 237 -2.74 13.69 -13.70
N LYS A 238 -3.52 14.64 -14.25
CA LYS A 238 -3.80 15.93 -13.60
C LYS A 238 -4.79 15.80 -12.45
N HIS A 239 -5.59 14.75 -12.49
CA HIS A 239 -6.50 14.30 -11.43
C HIS A 239 -6.75 12.81 -11.67
N GLN A 240 -6.43 11.99 -10.67
CA GLN A 240 -6.73 10.57 -10.65
C GLN A 240 -8.05 10.35 -9.90
N TYR A 241 -8.89 9.45 -10.40
CA TYR A 241 -10.25 9.28 -9.88
C TYR A 241 -10.31 8.68 -8.48
N ASP A 242 -9.41 7.75 -8.19
CA ASP A 242 -9.26 7.14 -6.87
C ASP A 242 -8.43 8.05 -5.95
N HIS A 243 -8.93 9.26 -5.71
CA HIS A 243 -8.14 10.38 -5.16
C HIS A 243 -7.60 10.14 -3.75
N ASP A 244 -8.46 9.65 -2.85
CA ASP A 244 -8.21 9.36 -1.44
C ASP A 244 -9.20 8.27 -0.96
N VAL A 245 -9.05 7.80 0.27
CA VAL A 245 -9.89 6.74 0.86
C VAL A 245 -11.38 7.10 0.85
N ALA A 246 -11.74 8.36 1.14
CA ALA A 246 -13.14 8.80 1.14
C ALA A 246 -13.76 8.72 -0.26
N THR A 247 -13.02 9.17 -1.27
CA THR A 247 -13.41 9.17 -2.68
C THR A 247 -13.58 7.74 -3.19
N VAL A 248 -12.63 6.86 -2.86
CA VAL A 248 -12.73 5.43 -3.16
C VAL A 248 -13.95 4.82 -2.49
N TYR A 249 -14.19 5.07 -1.20
CA TYR A 249 -15.37 4.53 -0.52
C TYR A 249 -16.69 4.99 -1.15
N GLY A 250 -16.80 6.26 -1.53
CA GLY A 250 -17.95 6.79 -2.26
C GLY A 250 -18.16 6.09 -3.61
N PHE A 251 -17.08 5.84 -4.35
CA PHE A 251 -17.12 5.04 -5.58
C PHE A 251 -17.56 3.60 -5.33
N LEU A 252 -17.02 2.93 -4.31
CA LEU A 252 -17.42 1.56 -3.97
C LEU A 252 -18.91 1.49 -3.63
N LYS A 253 -19.45 2.48 -2.89
CA LYS A 253 -20.87 2.57 -2.55
C LYS A 253 -21.77 2.73 -3.78
N ASP A 254 -21.39 3.59 -4.73
CA ASP A 254 -22.17 3.81 -5.96
C ASP A 254 -22.33 2.52 -6.79
N PHE A 255 -21.34 1.61 -6.72
CA PHE A 255 -21.33 0.36 -7.49
C PHE A 255 -21.60 -0.90 -6.66
N GLY A 256 -21.89 -0.78 -5.36
CA GLY A 256 -22.19 -1.89 -4.45
C GLY A 256 -21.01 -2.82 -4.19
N LEU A 257 -19.81 -2.27 -4.03
CA LEU A 257 -18.54 -2.99 -3.92
C LEU A 257 -17.83 -2.80 -2.57
N GLU A 258 -18.42 -2.05 -1.64
CA GLU A 258 -17.81 -1.70 -0.34
C GLU A 258 -17.54 -2.92 0.56
N HIS A 259 -18.18 -4.06 0.26
CA HIS A 259 -18.00 -5.32 0.98
C HIS A 259 -17.05 -6.30 0.26
N GLU A 260 -16.65 -5.98 -0.98
CA GLU A 260 -15.84 -6.85 -1.84
C GLU A 260 -14.41 -6.33 -2.03
N VAL A 261 -14.26 -5.01 -1.92
CA VAL A 261 -13.02 -4.28 -2.18
C VAL A 261 -12.54 -3.58 -0.91
N ARG A 262 -11.22 -3.53 -0.75
CA ARG A 262 -10.51 -2.85 0.32
C ARG A 262 -9.52 -1.85 -0.29
N VAL A 263 -8.82 -1.09 0.55
CA VAL A 263 -7.78 -0.17 0.09
C VAL A 263 -6.37 -0.66 0.43
N ASN A 264 -5.44 -0.42 -0.49
CA ASN A 264 -4.01 -0.38 -0.24
C ASN A 264 -3.62 1.08 -0.05
N ILE A 265 -3.19 1.50 1.13
CA ILE A 265 -2.92 2.92 1.40
C ILE A 265 -1.41 3.14 1.38
N GLU A 266 -0.97 4.05 0.53
CA GLU A 266 0.42 4.48 0.47
C GLU A 266 0.64 5.79 1.24
N GLN A 267 1.73 5.86 2.00
CA GLN A 267 2.08 7.08 2.74
C GLN A 267 2.29 8.28 1.81
N GLY A 268 3.10 8.11 0.76
CA GLY A 268 3.39 9.16 -0.22
C GLY A 268 2.14 9.72 -0.88
N HIS A 269 1.24 8.83 -1.31
CA HIS A 269 -0.04 9.20 -1.91
C HIS A 269 -0.96 9.97 -0.96
N ALA A 270 -1.04 9.57 0.32
CA ALA A 270 -1.84 10.27 1.33
C ALA A 270 -1.36 11.72 1.50
N ILE A 271 -0.04 11.93 1.62
CA ILE A 271 0.55 13.27 1.73
C ILE A 271 0.28 14.11 0.48
N LEU A 272 0.41 13.53 -0.72
CA LEU A 272 0.10 14.23 -1.96
C LEU A 272 -1.37 14.65 -2.05
N ALA A 273 -2.28 13.92 -1.40
CA ALA A 273 -3.71 14.24 -1.34
C ALA A 273 -4.02 15.33 -0.30
N GLY A 274 -3.03 15.76 0.48
CA GLY A 274 -3.18 16.74 1.56
C GLY A 274 -3.60 16.13 2.90
N HIS A 275 -3.46 14.81 3.07
CA HIS A 275 -3.84 14.08 4.28
C HIS A 275 -2.61 13.53 4.99
N SER A 276 -2.65 13.36 6.32
CA SER A 276 -1.63 12.54 6.99
C SER A 276 -1.88 11.06 6.73
N PHE A 277 -0.87 10.21 6.88
CA PHE A 277 -1.02 8.79 6.59
C PHE A 277 -1.96 8.11 7.59
N GLU A 278 -1.84 8.44 8.88
CA GLU A 278 -2.73 7.93 9.92
C GLU A 278 -4.18 8.39 9.76
N HIS A 279 -4.43 9.53 9.10
CA HIS A 279 -5.79 9.93 8.73
C HIS A 279 -6.44 8.91 7.79
N GLU A 280 -5.78 8.58 6.68
CA GLU A 280 -6.30 7.65 5.68
C GLU A 280 -6.48 6.25 6.26
N LEU A 281 -5.55 5.81 7.13
CA LEU A 281 -5.64 4.54 7.85
C LEU A 281 -6.85 4.51 8.81
N ALA A 282 -7.01 5.54 9.64
CA ALA A 282 -8.13 5.64 10.58
C ALA A 282 -9.48 5.72 9.85
N LEU A 283 -9.53 6.42 8.71
CA LEU A 283 -10.72 6.53 7.88
C LEU A 283 -11.08 5.19 7.25
N ALA A 284 -10.11 4.50 6.63
CA ALA A 284 -10.34 3.19 6.02
C ALA A 284 -10.81 2.15 7.04
N ALA A 285 -10.24 2.18 8.26
CA ALA A 285 -10.69 1.34 9.38
C ALA A 285 -12.14 1.66 9.77
N SER A 286 -12.47 2.95 9.92
CA SER A 286 -13.82 3.42 10.29
C SER A 286 -14.88 3.07 9.25
N LEU A 287 -14.50 3.01 7.98
CA LEU A 287 -15.36 2.64 6.86
C LEU A 287 -15.38 1.12 6.59
N GLY A 288 -14.59 0.34 7.32
CA GLY A 288 -14.52 -1.12 7.17
C GLY A 288 -13.86 -1.60 5.88
N ILE A 289 -13.04 -0.74 5.25
CA ILE A 289 -12.37 -1.03 3.97
C ILE A 289 -10.84 -1.10 4.05
N PHE A 290 -10.25 -1.06 5.25
CA PHE A 290 -8.80 -1.25 5.42
C PHE A 290 -8.33 -2.62 4.88
N GLY A 291 -7.24 -2.63 4.11
CA GLY A 291 -6.71 -3.83 3.45
C GLY A 291 -5.22 -4.04 3.68
N SER A 292 -4.39 -3.19 3.06
CA SER A 292 -2.92 -3.27 3.06
C SER A 292 -2.30 -1.87 3.09
N ILE A 293 -0.99 -1.78 3.26
CA ILE A 293 -0.26 -0.52 3.10
C ILE A 293 0.96 -0.65 2.20
N ASP A 294 1.28 0.46 1.56
CA ASP A 294 2.58 0.75 0.99
C ASP A 294 3.32 1.75 1.89
N MET A 295 4.44 1.30 2.44
CA MET A 295 5.23 2.04 3.40
C MET A 295 6.43 2.66 2.72
N ASN A 296 6.27 3.92 2.39
CA ASN A 296 7.31 4.78 1.86
C ASN A 296 7.20 6.15 2.53
N ARG A 297 7.79 7.16 1.90
CA ARG A 297 7.49 8.55 2.16
C ARG A 297 7.79 9.45 0.99
N ASN A 298 7.11 10.59 1.02
CA ASN A 298 7.42 11.74 0.19
C ASN A 298 8.21 12.81 0.92
N ASP A 299 8.76 13.74 0.13
CA ASP A 299 9.42 14.93 0.65
C ASP A 299 8.40 16.05 0.74
N TYR A 300 8.19 16.60 1.94
CA TYR A 300 7.16 17.63 2.17
C TYR A 300 7.38 18.92 1.37
N GLN A 301 8.58 19.17 0.83
CA GLN A 301 8.88 20.32 0.00
C GLN A 301 8.72 20.01 -1.50
N SER A 302 8.48 18.75 -1.85
CA SER A 302 8.38 18.25 -3.22
C SER A 302 6.97 17.74 -3.51
N GLY A 303 6.23 18.45 -4.38
CA GLY A 303 4.84 18.12 -4.71
C GLY A 303 4.66 16.96 -5.69
N TRP A 304 5.52 15.94 -5.63
CA TRP A 304 5.48 14.75 -6.48
C TRP A 304 5.97 13.53 -5.70
N ASP A 305 5.75 12.35 -6.28
CA ASP A 305 6.07 11.07 -5.68
C ASP A 305 7.57 10.76 -5.74
N THR A 306 8.20 10.74 -4.58
CA THR A 306 9.64 10.51 -4.42
C THR A 306 9.95 9.06 -4.05
N ASP A 307 8.97 8.32 -3.54
CA ASP A 307 9.02 6.90 -3.16
C ASP A 307 10.24 6.59 -2.29
N GLN A 308 10.49 7.41 -1.26
CA GLN A 308 11.62 7.21 -0.37
C GLN A 308 11.28 6.18 0.70
N PHE A 309 12.28 5.47 1.22
CA PHE A 309 12.06 4.62 2.40
C PHE A 309 11.70 5.47 3.63
N PRO A 310 10.84 4.95 4.55
CA PRO A 310 10.47 5.66 5.77
C PRO A 310 11.71 6.03 6.59
N ASN A 311 11.70 7.21 7.21
CA ASN A 311 12.81 7.72 8.03
C ASN A 311 12.39 8.32 9.38
N ASN A 312 11.08 8.32 9.68
CA ASN A 312 10.50 9.03 10.82
C ASN A 312 9.70 8.07 11.70
N VAL A 313 10.28 7.67 12.84
CA VAL A 313 9.67 6.73 13.79
C VAL A 313 8.35 7.26 14.38
N PRO A 314 8.27 8.52 14.85
CA PRO A 314 6.99 9.10 15.30
C PRO A 314 5.82 8.97 14.31
N GLU A 315 6.03 9.30 13.03
CA GLU A 315 4.98 9.18 12.00
C GLU A 315 4.59 7.71 11.77
N VAL A 316 5.59 6.82 11.70
CA VAL A 316 5.36 5.39 11.51
C VAL A 316 4.66 4.76 12.72
N ALA A 317 4.91 5.25 13.94
CA ALA A 317 4.22 4.81 15.14
C ALA A 317 2.74 5.17 15.12
N LEU A 318 2.37 6.39 14.69
CA LEU A 318 0.97 6.78 14.54
C LEU A 318 0.27 5.97 13.44
N ALA A 319 0.94 5.69 12.34
CA ALA A 319 0.42 4.82 11.29
C ALA A 319 0.12 3.41 11.83
N TYR A 320 1.10 2.75 12.47
CA TYR A 320 0.89 1.42 13.04
C TYR A 320 -0.11 1.41 14.20
N TYR A 321 -0.28 2.52 14.92
CA TYR A 321 -1.30 2.63 15.95
C TYR A 321 -2.71 2.48 15.36
N GLU A 322 -2.98 3.15 14.24
CA GLU A 322 -4.27 3.00 13.54
C GLU A 322 -4.40 1.64 12.84
N VAL A 323 -3.31 1.05 12.33
CA VAL A 323 -3.31 -0.35 11.84
C VAL A 323 -3.69 -1.33 12.95
N LEU A 324 -3.11 -1.20 14.15
CA LEU A 324 -3.42 -2.06 15.29
C LEU A 324 -4.87 -1.88 15.76
N LYS A 325 -5.37 -0.64 15.80
CA LYS A 325 -6.79 -0.36 16.10
C LYS A 325 -7.75 -0.95 15.08
N ALA A 326 -7.34 -1.05 13.82
CA ALA A 326 -8.10 -1.74 12.78
C ALA A 326 -8.09 -3.27 12.92
N GLY A 327 -7.37 -3.83 13.91
CA GLY A 327 -7.20 -5.26 14.13
C GLY A 327 -5.95 -5.87 13.48
N GLY A 328 -5.07 -5.04 12.93
CA GLY A 328 -3.89 -5.46 12.18
C GLY A 328 -4.22 -5.97 10.77
N PHE A 329 -3.18 -6.42 10.06
CA PHE A 329 -3.38 -7.01 8.74
C PHE A 329 -3.98 -8.42 8.82
N THR A 330 -4.90 -8.71 7.89
CA THR A 330 -5.42 -10.05 7.63
C THR A 330 -4.69 -10.68 6.44
N THR A 331 -4.99 -10.23 5.23
CA THR A 331 -4.33 -10.65 3.98
C THR A 331 -3.30 -9.63 3.48
N GLY A 332 -3.46 -8.35 3.81
CA GLY A 332 -2.50 -7.29 3.47
C GLY A 332 -1.21 -7.37 4.27
N GLY A 333 -0.35 -6.37 4.12
CA GLY A 333 0.94 -6.28 4.82
C GLY A 333 1.58 -4.93 4.62
N THR A 334 2.87 -4.85 4.93
CA THR A 334 3.68 -3.64 4.71
C THR A 334 4.59 -3.85 3.51
N ASN A 335 4.16 -3.45 2.33
CA ASN A 335 5.03 -3.45 1.15
C ASN A 335 5.90 -2.19 1.14
N PHE A 336 7.19 -2.33 0.87
CA PHE A 336 8.07 -1.19 0.67
C PHE A 336 7.98 -0.74 -0.77
N ASP A 337 6.93 0.03 -1.10
CA ASP A 337 6.83 0.77 -2.36
C ASP A 337 7.79 1.98 -2.34
N ALA A 338 9.07 1.68 -2.23
CA ALA A 338 10.13 2.65 -2.10
C ALA A 338 11.33 2.26 -2.98
N ARG A 339 11.98 3.26 -3.57
CA ARG A 339 13.16 3.10 -4.42
C ARG A 339 14.42 3.65 -3.78
N LEU A 340 15.55 3.11 -4.22
CA LEU A 340 16.83 3.76 -4.00
C LEU A 340 16.85 5.17 -4.57
N ARG A 341 17.75 6.00 -4.03
CA ARG A 341 17.98 7.31 -4.63
C ARG A 341 18.77 7.12 -5.91
N ARG A 342 18.58 8.04 -6.87
CA ARG A 342 19.27 8.02 -8.16
C ARG A 342 20.80 7.94 -8.06
N GLN A 343 21.39 8.38 -6.95
CA GLN A 343 22.83 8.38 -6.70
C GLN A 343 23.30 7.23 -5.79
N SER A 344 22.38 6.40 -5.28
CA SER A 344 22.66 5.21 -4.49
C SER A 344 22.72 4.01 -5.44
N LEU A 345 23.92 3.73 -5.94
CA LEU A 345 24.15 2.86 -7.10
C LEU A 345 24.63 1.47 -6.70
N ASP A 346 25.04 1.22 -5.47
CA ASP A 346 25.73 -0.01 -5.12
C ASP A 346 24.76 -1.10 -4.66
N PRO A 347 25.08 -2.40 -4.83
CA PRO A 347 24.25 -3.49 -4.32
C PRO A 347 23.98 -3.37 -2.81
N PHE A 348 24.99 -2.89 -2.07
CA PHE A 348 24.88 -2.66 -0.62
C PHE A 348 23.79 -1.64 -0.28
N ASP A 349 23.64 -0.56 -1.06
CA ASP A 349 22.63 0.46 -0.81
C ASP A 349 21.22 -0.14 -0.81
N LEU A 350 20.96 -1.10 -1.71
CA LEU A 350 19.66 -1.76 -1.84
C LEU A 350 19.30 -2.55 -0.58
N ILE A 351 20.27 -3.27 -0.02
CA ILE A 351 20.08 -4.01 1.24
C ILE A 351 19.97 -3.02 2.40
N ALA A 352 20.89 -2.06 2.51
CA ALA A 352 20.91 -1.08 3.60
C ALA A 352 19.62 -0.25 3.70
N ALA A 353 19.05 0.15 2.56
CA ALA A 353 17.80 0.91 2.52
C ALA A 353 16.62 0.10 3.09
N HIS A 354 16.49 -1.17 2.71
CA HIS A 354 15.45 -2.05 3.24
C HIS A 354 15.67 -2.37 4.72
N VAL A 355 16.92 -2.64 5.13
CA VAL A 355 17.25 -2.90 6.54
C VAL A 355 16.83 -1.72 7.41
N GLY A 356 17.22 -0.50 7.02
CA GLY A 356 16.82 0.71 7.75
C GLY A 356 15.29 0.89 7.80
N ALA A 357 14.60 0.69 6.69
CA ALA A 357 13.16 0.83 6.61
C ALA A 357 12.39 -0.17 7.49
N MET A 358 12.80 -1.45 7.44
CA MET A 358 12.26 -2.51 8.30
C MET A 358 12.49 -2.19 9.77
N ASP A 359 13.66 -1.65 10.12
CA ASP A 359 14.02 -1.33 11.49
C ASP A 359 13.23 -0.13 12.05
N ILE A 360 13.04 0.90 11.23
CA ILE A 360 12.18 2.05 11.55
C ILE A 360 10.74 1.60 11.73
N CYS A 361 10.25 0.73 10.84
CA CYS A 361 8.92 0.14 10.95
C CYS A 361 8.76 -0.70 12.21
N ALA A 362 9.73 -1.55 12.54
CA ALA A 362 9.71 -2.35 13.75
C ALA A 362 9.73 -1.47 15.02
N ARG A 363 10.54 -0.40 15.04
CA ARG A 363 10.55 0.55 16.15
C ARG A 363 9.22 1.29 16.29
N GLY A 364 8.67 1.81 15.19
CA GLY A 364 7.37 2.47 15.19
C GLY A 364 6.24 1.53 15.62
N PHE A 365 6.27 0.28 15.17
CA PHE A 365 5.31 -0.75 15.58
C PHE A 365 5.39 -1.09 17.07
N LYS A 366 6.60 -1.21 17.63
CA LYS A 366 6.79 -1.38 19.08
C LYS A 366 6.20 -0.21 19.87
N ALA A 367 6.47 1.02 19.44
CA ALA A 367 5.90 2.21 20.06
C ALA A 367 4.37 2.22 19.95
N ALA A 368 3.81 1.89 18.79
CA ALA A 368 2.37 1.78 18.56
C ALA A 368 1.70 0.74 19.48
N ALA A 369 2.30 -0.45 19.59
CA ALA A 369 1.80 -1.50 20.46
C ALA A 369 1.84 -1.08 21.94
N ALA A 370 2.94 -0.46 22.38
CA ALA A 370 3.06 0.06 23.73
C ALA A 370 2.06 1.19 24.03
N MET A 371 1.82 2.10 23.08
CA MET A 371 0.78 3.13 23.20
C MET A 371 -0.62 2.54 23.33
N LEU A 372 -0.92 1.50 22.55
CA LEU A 372 -2.23 0.85 22.58
C LEU A 372 -2.42 0.03 23.88
N GLU A 373 -1.38 -0.62 24.38
CA GLU A 373 -1.39 -1.34 25.67
C GLU A 373 -1.55 -0.39 26.86
N ASP A 374 -0.87 0.77 26.85
CA ASP A 374 -1.04 1.81 27.87
C ASP A 374 -2.49 2.32 27.91
N GLY A 375 -3.13 2.46 26.75
CA GLY A 375 -4.55 2.80 26.63
C GLY A 375 -4.88 4.26 26.98
N GLY A 376 -3.90 5.10 27.33
CA GLY A 376 -4.12 6.49 27.70
C GLY A 376 -4.82 7.33 26.62
N LEU A 377 -4.44 7.14 25.35
CA LEU A 377 -5.09 7.81 24.21
C LEU A 377 -6.55 7.37 24.04
N GLU A 378 -6.83 6.06 24.13
CA GLU A 378 -8.19 5.53 23.96
C GLU A 378 -9.10 5.90 25.14
N GLN A 379 -8.59 5.87 26.38
CA GLN A 379 -9.34 6.34 27.55
C GLN A 379 -9.67 7.83 27.41
N THR A 380 -8.70 8.67 27.03
CA THR A 380 -8.95 10.10 26.84
C THR A 380 -9.99 10.35 25.73
N ARG A 381 -9.95 9.55 24.66
CA ARG A 381 -10.95 9.58 23.59
C ARG A 381 -12.32 9.16 24.11
N ALA A 382 -12.44 8.04 24.82
CA ALA A 382 -13.70 7.57 25.39
C ALA A 382 -14.32 8.62 26.34
N ASP A 383 -13.53 9.18 27.24
CA ASP A 383 -13.97 10.22 28.18
C ASP A 383 -14.51 11.46 27.45
N ARG A 384 -13.86 11.85 26.34
CA ARG A 384 -14.28 12.99 25.52
C ARG A 384 -15.69 12.80 24.94
N TYR A 385 -16.08 11.57 24.60
CA TYR A 385 -17.38 11.26 23.99
C TYR A 385 -18.42 10.66 24.97
N SER A 386 -18.04 10.38 26.22
CA SER A 386 -18.89 9.75 27.25
C SER A 386 -20.27 10.42 27.46
N GLY A 387 -20.42 11.70 27.15
CA GLY A 387 -21.71 12.40 27.20
C GLY A 387 -22.77 11.80 26.25
N TRP A 388 -22.35 11.16 25.17
CA TRP A 388 -23.25 10.48 24.23
C TRP A 388 -23.73 9.11 24.73
N ASP A 389 -23.17 8.61 25.84
CA ASP A 389 -23.66 7.39 26.50
C ASP A 389 -24.89 7.64 27.37
N ASP A 390 -25.21 8.90 27.64
CA ASP A 390 -26.41 9.27 28.38
C ASP A 390 -27.69 8.91 27.60
N SER A 391 -28.69 8.38 28.31
CA SER A 391 -29.95 7.93 27.72
C SER A 391 -30.70 9.03 26.94
N ARG A 392 -30.59 10.28 27.39
CA ARG A 392 -31.19 11.44 26.74
C ARG A 392 -30.45 11.78 25.45
N ALA A 393 -29.11 11.82 25.51
CA ALA A 393 -28.28 12.10 24.34
C ALA A 393 -28.45 11.04 23.25
N ARG A 394 -28.60 9.76 23.62
CA ARG A 394 -28.92 8.68 22.67
C ARG A 394 -30.26 8.90 21.96
N LYS A 395 -31.31 9.31 22.69
CA LYS A 395 -32.62 9.62 22.10
C LYS A 395 -32.55 10.78 21.10
N TRP A 396 -31.69 11.78 21.37
CA TRP A 396 -31.47 12.87 20.43
C TRP A 396 -30.95 12.40 19.08
N LEU A 397 -30.12 11.36 19.05
CA LEU A 397 -29.57 10.81 17.81
C LEU A 397 -30.51 9.83 17.10
N SER A 398 -31.30 9.05 17.85
CA SER A 398 -32.09 7.96 17.27
C SER A 398 -33.53 8.34 16.92
N GLU A 399 -34.15 9.25 17.67
CA GLU A 399 -35.60 9.44 17.66
C GLU A 399 -36.03 10.90 17.57
N ALA A 400 -35.23 11.82 18.12
CA ALA A 400 -35.65 13.20 18.22
C ALA A 400 -35.66 13.91 16.87
N THR A 401 -36.55 14.88 16.75
CA THR A 401 -36.60 15.81 15.63
C THR A 401 -35.88 17.10 15.99
N LEU A 402 -35.53 17.89 14.98
CA LEU A 402 -34.83 19.16 15.18
C LEU A 402 -35.64 20.14 16.05
N ASP A 403 -36.95 20.23 15.83
CA ASP A 403 -37.87 21.05 16.63
C ASP A 403 -38.08 20.50 18.05
N GLY A 404 -38.08 19.17 18.21
CA GLY A 404 -38.13 18.52 19.52
C GLY A 404 -36.91 18.86 20.38
N ILE A 405 -35.71 18.76 19.81
CA ILE A 405 -34.46 19.15 20.50
C ILE A 405 -34.47 20.65 20.82
N ALA A 406 -34.92 21.49 19.88
CA ALA A 406 -35.00 22.94 20.10
C ALA A 406 -35.92 23.29 21.28
N ALA A 407 -37.14 22.73 21.33
CA ALA A 407 -38.07 22.96 22.43
C ALA A 407 -37.52 22.45 23.78
N GLU A 408 -36.79 21.34 23.76
CA GLU A 408 -36.13 20.80 24.94
C GLU A 408 -34.98 21.69 25.44
N VAL A 409 -34.15 22.21 24.54
CA VAL A 409 -33.09 23.19 24.86
C VAL A 409 -33.67 24.45 25.49
N GLU A 410 -34.78 24.97 24.95
CA GLU A 410 -35.46 26.15 25.47
C GLU A 410 -36.07 25.89 26.86
N ARG A 411 -36.81 24.79 27.01
CA ARG A 411 -37.48 24.40 28.26
C ARG A 411 -36.50 24.18 29.39
N ASP A 412 -35.39 23.49 29.12
CA ASP A 412 -34.42 23.10 30.14
C ASP A 412 -33.25 24.08 30.26
N HIS A 413 -33.29 25.19 29.51
CA HIS A 413 -32.26 26.23 29.47
C HIS A 413 -30.84 25.67 29.21
N ILE A 414 -30.72 24.71 28.29
CA ILE A 414 -29.44 24.06 27.99
C ILE A 414 -28.48 25.09 27.38
N ASN A 415 -27.38 25.38 28.07
CA ASN A 415 -26.37 26.34 27.65
C ASN A 415 -24.94 25.78 27.88
N PRO A 416 -24.43 24.93 26.98
CA PRO A 416 -23.17 24.22 27.19
C PRO A 416 -21.96 25.18 27.17
N GLN A 417 -20.93 24.85 27.94
CA GLN A 417 -19.65 25.54 27.92
C GLN A 417 -18.60 24.73 27.14
N PRO A 418 -17.62 25.40 26.47
CA PRO A 418 -16.56 24.70 25.76
C PRO A 418 -15.74 23.82 26.71
N ARG A 419 -15.30 22.66 26.21
CA ARG A 419 -14.40 21.74 26.91
C ARG A 419 -13.06 21.69 26.16
N SER A 420 -11.95 21.77 26.89
CA SER A 420 -10.61 21.70 26.28
C SER A 420 -10.37 20.34 25.62
N GLY A 421 -9.80 20.34 24.42
CA GLY A 421 -9.42 19.13 23.68
C GLY A 421 -8.09 18.52 24.12
N ARG A 422 -7.28 19.23 24.93
CA ARG A 422 -6.00 18.75 25.49
C ARG A 422 -4.98 18.25 24.44
N GLN A 423 -4.99 18.82 23.23
CA GLN A 423 -4.17 18.36 22.11
C GLN A 423 -2.68 18.27 22.46
N GLU A 424 -2.09 19.31 23.04
CA GLU A 424 -0.67 19.34 23.37
C GLU A 424 -0.31 18.27 24.40
N MET A 425 -1.24 17.89 25.28
CA MET A 425 -1.02 16.79 26.23
C MET A 425 -1.03 15.43 25.52
N LEU A 426 -1.88 15.25 24.51
CA LEU A 426 -1.96 14.03 23.72
C LEU A 426 -0.70 13.85 22.84
N GLU A 427 -0.24 14.92 22.22
CA GLU A 427 1.01 14.92 21.42
C GLU A 427 2.25 14.65 22.29
N ASN A 428 2.29 15.25 23.49
CA ASN A 428 3.33 14.95 24.49
C ASN A 428 3.22 13.53 25.05
N HIS A 429 2.03 12.93 25.03
CA HIS A 429 1.86 11.53 25.44
C HIS A 429 2.46 10.59 24.39
N VAL A 430 2.16 10.80 23.10
CA VAL A 430 2.77 10.05 21.98
C VAL A 430 4.31 10.13 22.02
N SER A 431 4.85 11.34 22.24
CA SER A 431 6.31 11.57 22.31
C SER A 431 7.05 10.77 23.40
N ARG A 432 6.35 10.15 24.36
CA ARG A 432 6.97 9.32 25.41
C ARG A 432 7.34 7.91 24.93
N PHE A 433 6.78 7.47 23.80
CA PHE A 433 6.92 6.10 23.31
C PHE A 433 7.93 5.95 22.16
N VAL A 434 8.32 7.05 21.52
CA VAL A 434 9.02 7.06 20.22
C VAL A 434 10.49 7.41 20.30
#